data_AF-A0A2J6W4H7-F1
#
_entry.id   AF-A0A2J6W4H7-F1
#
_cell.length_a   1.000
_cell.length_b   1.000
_cell.length_c   1.000
_cell.angle_alpha   90.00
_cell.angle_beta   90.00
_cell.angle_gamma   90.00
#
_symmetry.space_group_name_H-M   'P 1'
#
loop_
_entity.id
_entity.type
_entity.pdbx_description
1 polymer ?
#
loop_
_entity_poly.entity_id
_entity_poly.type
_entity_poly.pdbx_seq_one_letter_code
_entity_poly.pdbx_strand_id
1 'polypeptide(L)'
;MDYLDSEVGKLREVMMHVPGKELELVNDKNYNKYLFSAPNIDKEEFKKEIIDLIDLYKKEGVKVNLVQGLEDKPNAVYSRDSFLMTPKGAIISNFKYDVRKGEELEYEKALRELNYNIIKKMQGVEIFEGGNALILNSETALVGIGERNNKNGVEAFVSLMQSMGFKNILEIQTPMSKIHIDEYVSQVNEDTIITIRQLFPWDIADQLRKLGFNIITVEYGDVSSDLKARLCLNSVALAPNKIVIGEGCNTVRKILEDNAVDVILNKIDEVVKGGGGIHCVTGQLKRDSIKIG
;
A
#
# COMPACT_ATOMS: atom_id res chain seq x y z
N MET A 1 13.91 15.01 11.88
CA MET A 1 12.69 14.27 12.23
C MET A 1 12.31 13.51 10.98
N ASP A 2 12.23 12.19 11.06
CA ASP A 2 11.92 11.35 9.91
C ASP A 2 10.40 11.35 9.64
N TYR A 3 9.99 11.26 8.37
CA TYR A 3 8.57 11.24 8.02
C TYR A 3 7.95 9.85 8.21
N LEU A 4 8.59 8.82 7.65
CA LEU A 4 8.12 7.43 7.74
C LEU A 4 9.32 6.48 7.67
N ASP A 5 9.56 5.72 8.73
CA ASP A 5 10.65 4.75 8.83
C ASP A 5 10.17 3.32 9.17
N SER A 6 8.85 3.09 9.17
CA SER A 6 8.22 1.78 9.38
C SER A 6 6.78 1.78 8.84
N GLU A 7 6.21 0.61 8.56
CA GLU A 7 4.79 0.47 8.20
C GLU A 7 3.86 0.47 9.42
N VAL A 8 4.41 0.37 10.63
CA VAL A 8 3.64 0.08 11.86
C VAL A 8 3.69 1.16 12.93
N GLY A 9 4.67 2.07 12.87
CA GLY A 9 4.73 3.22 13.77
C GLY A 9 3.42 4.00 13.76
N LYS A 10 3.03 4.62 14.88
CA LYS A 10 1.69 5.22 15.01
C LYS A 10 1.39 6.16 13.85
N LEU A 11 0.33 5.86 13.10
CA LEU A 11 -0.07 6.62 11.92
C LEU A 11 -0.54 8.01 12.36
N ARG A 12 0.05 9.05 11.78
CA ARG A 12 -0.24 10.44 12.12
C ARG A 12 -0.93 11.17 10.98
N GLU A 13 -0.52 10.89 9.74
CA GLU A 13 -1.00 11.65 8.60
C GLU A 13 -1.01 10.81 7.32
N VAL A 14 -2.09 10.96 6.53
CA VAL A 14 -2.29 10.31 5.24
C VAL A 14 -2.75 11.31 4.18
N MET A 15 -2.56 10.95 2.92
CA MET A 15 -3.14 11.56 1.74
C MET A 15 -4.05 10.53 1.06
N MET A 16 -5.26 10.95 0.75
CA MET A 16 -6.27 10.11 0.10
C MET A 16 -6.97 10.89 -1.01
N HIS A 17 -7.72 10.19 -1.85
CA HIS A 17 -8.58 10.79 -2.86
C HIS A 17 -10.00 10.24 -2.71
N VAL A 18 -10.99 11.14 -2.68
CA VAL A 18 -12.40 10.74 -2.73
C VAL A 18 -12.82 10.73 -4.19
N PRO A 19 -13.25 9.59 -4.75
CA PRO A 19 -13.61 9.52 -6.16
C PRO A 19 -14.78 10.44 -6.49
N GLY A 20 -14.66 11.11 -7.63
CA GLY A 20 -15.61 12.00 -8.26
C GLY A 20 -16.03 11.52 -9.64
N LYS A 21 -16.11 12.45 -10.60
CA LYS A 21 -16.68 12.20 -11.94
C LYS A 21 -15.83 11.24 -12.79
N GLU A 22 -14.56 11.08 -12.48
CA GLU A 22 -13.68 10.12 -13.15
C GLU A 22 -14.18 8.69 -13.00
N LEU A 23 -14.84 8.35 -11.89
CA LEU A 23 -15.41 7.01 -11.70
C LEU A 23 -16.54 6.73 -12.72
N GLU A 24 -17.17 7.77 -13.27
CA GLU A 24 -18.18 7.64 -14.35
C GLU A 24 -17.60 7.14 -15.67
N LEU A 25 -16.29 7.26 -15.87
CA LEU A 25 -15.61 6.76 -17.06
C LEU A 25 -15.59 5.23 -17.11
N VAL A 26 -15.79 4.58 -15.96
CA VAL A 26 -15.75 3.13 -15.79
C VAL A 26 -17.16 2.53 -15.89
N ASN A 27 -17.32 1.50 -16.71
CA ASN A 27 -18.54 0.73 -16.90
C ASN A 27 -18.22 -0.74 -17.25
N ASP A 28 -19.27 -1.57 -17.30
CA ASP A 28 -19.16 -3.02 -17.47
C ASP A 28 -18.45 -3.46 -18.76
N LYS A 29 -18.39 -2.60 -19.77
CA LYS A 29 -17.76 -2.90 -21.05
C LYS A 29 -16.29 -2.47 -21.10
N ASN A 30 -15.87 -1.52 -20.25
CA ASN A 30 -14.54 -0.92 -20.33
C ASN A 30 -13.73 -1.00 -19.03
N TYR A 31 -14.25 -1.60 -17.96
CA TYR A 31 -13.59 -1.64 -16.65
C TYR A 31 -12.12 -2.15 -16.72
N ASN A 32 -11.86 -3.22 -17.47
CA ASN A 32 -10.51 -3.75 -17.67
C ASN A 32 -9.55 -2.74 -18.34
N LYS A 33 -10.05 -1.85 -19.22
CA LYS A 33 -9.23 -0.79 -19.85
C LYS A 33 -8.71 0.19 -18.80
N TYR A 34 -9.48 0.40 -17.73
CA TYR A 34 -9.12 1.23 -16.60
C TYR A 34 -8.45 0.42 -15.48
N LEU A 35 -8.05 -0.83 -15.72
CA LEU A 35 -7.42 -1.72 -14.74
C LEU A 35 -8.30 -2.11 -13.54
N PHE A 36 -9.61 -1.92 -13.65
CA PHE A 36 -10.55 -2.44 -12.65
C PHE A 36 -10.64 -3.96 -12.80
N SER A 37 -10.79 -4.65 -11.67
CA SER A 37 -10.83 -6.12 -11.58
C SER A 37 -12.22 -6.71 -11.82
N ALA A 38 -13.29 -5.94 -11.63
CA ALA A 38 -14.66 -6.38 -11.87
C ALA A 38 -15.58 -5.29 -12.47
N PRO A 39 -16.60 -5.71 -13.25
CA PRO A 39 -17.67 -4.82 -13.71
C PRO A 39 -18.70 -4.55 -12.59
N ASN A 40 -19.79 -3.85 -12.92
CA ASN A 40 -20.94 -3.58 -12.05
C ASN A 40 -20.52 -2.91 -10.72
N ILE A 41 -19.78 -1.81 -10.84
CA ILE A 41 -19.37 -1.00 -9.69
C ILE A 41 -20.53 -0.13 -9.27
N ASP A 42 -20.95 -0.26 -8.02
CA ASP A 42 -21.83 0.71 -7.39
C ASP A 42 -20.98 1.93 -6.99
N LYS A 43 -21.08 3.00 -7.78
CA LYS A 43 -20.23 4.18 -7.66
C LYS A 43 -20.51 4.98 -6.39
N GLU A 44 -21.77 5.00 -5.95
CA GLU A 44 -22.15 5.69 -4.72
C GLU A 44 -21.64 4.95 -3.51
N GLU A 45 -21.79 3.61 -3.49
CA GLU A 45 -21.23 2.79 -2.41
C GLU A 45 -19.69 2.81 -2.43
N PHE A 46 -19.05 2.76 -3.60
CA PHE A 46 -17.59 2.90 -3.73
C PHE A 46 -17.10 4.19 -3.07
N LYS A 47 -17.74 5.32 -3.38
CA LYS A 47 -17.40 6.61 -2.78
C LYS A 47 -17.66 6.62 -1.28
N LYS A 48 -18.77 6.03 -0.84
CA LYS A 48 -19.14 5.92 0.56
C LYS A 48 -18.11 5.11 1.35
N GLU A 49 -17.62 3.99 0.84
CA GLU A 49 -16.60 3.15 1.47
C GLU A 49 -15.29 3.91 1.72
N ILE A 50 -14.88 4.77 0.76
CA ILE A 50 -13.72 5.66 0.95
C ILE A 50 -13.98 6.71 2.03
N ILE A 51 -15.17 7.31 2.06
CA ILE A 51 -15.56 8.28 3.10
C ILE A 51 -15.58 7.62 4.48
N ASP A 52 -16.12 6.41 4.60
CA ASP A 52 -16.17 5.65 5.84
C ASP A 52 -14.75 5.35 6.36
N LEU A 53 -13.81 4.98 5.47
CA LEU A 53 -12.39 4.79 5.84
C LEU A 53 -11.72 6.09 6.29
N ILE A 54 -12.02 7.21 5.63
CA ILE A 54 -11.53 8.54 6.03
C ILE A 54 -12.03 8.88 7.44
N ASP A 55 -13.29 8.61 7.74
CA ASP A 55 -13.88 8.90 9.05
C ASP A 55 -13.36 7.97 10.14
N LEU A 56 -13.06 6.70 9.81
CA LEU A 56 -12.32 5.80 10.67
C LEU A 56 -10.93 6.38 11.02
N TYR A 57 -10.17 6.85 10.03
CA TYR A 57 -8.86 7.46 10.26
C TYR A 57 -8.96 8.71 11.16
N LYS A 58 -9.92 9.60 10.91
CA LYS A 58 -10.14 10.78 11.77
C LYS A 58 -10.49 10.38 13.21
N LYS A 59 -11.33 9.37 13.39
CA LYS A 59 -11.69 8.83 14.73
C LYS A 59 -10.48 8.28 15.47
N GLU A 60 -9.55 7.69 14.74
CA GLU A 60 -8.27 7.16 15.25
C GLU A 60 -7.19 8.25 15.42
N GLY A 61 -7.53 9.51 15.17
CA GLY A 61 -6.65 10.66 15.36
C GLY A 61 -5.62 10.84 14.25
N VAL A 62 -5.83 10.22 13.09
CA VAL A 62 -5.01 10.39 11.89
C VAL A 62 -5.50 11.62 11.13
N LYS A 63 -4.58 12.53 10.80
CA LYS A 63 -4.87 13.65 9.90
C LYS A 63 -5.01 13.14 8.47
N VAL A 64 -6.13 13.45 7.83
CA VAL A 64 -6.39 13.07 6.43
C VAL A 64 -6.33 14.30 5.55
N ASN A 65 -5.47 14.28 4.54
CA ASN A 65 -5.41 15.27 3.47
C ASN A 65 -6.03 14.69 2.19
N LEU A 66 -6.71 15.54 1.41
CA LEU A 66 -7.34 15.12 0.16
C LEU A 66 -6.63 15.72 -1.05
N VAL A 67 -6.31 14.90 -2.03
CA VAL A 67 -5.85 15.36 -3.34
C VAL A 67 -7.04 15.58 -4.29
N GLN A 68 -6.96 16.61 -5.12
CA GLN A 68 -7.98 17.05 -6.08
C GLN A 68 -7.35 17.13 -7.49
N GLY A 69 -8.15 17.46 -8.52
CA GLY A 69 -7.64 17.66 -9.88
C GLY A 69 -7.41 16.37 -10.68
N LEU A 70 -8.06 15.28 -10.27
CA LEU A 70 -7.87 13.94 -10.82
C LEU A 70 -9.08 13.45 -11.62
N GLU A 71 -9.84 14.38 -12.20
CA GLU A 71 -11.18 14.08 -12.72
C GLU A 71 -11.23 13.31 -14.05
N ASP A 72 -10.07 12.90 -14.58
CA ASP A 72 -9.92 11.95 -15.68
C ASP A 72 -9.19 10.65 -15.25
N LYS A 73 -8.95 10.44 -13.95
CA LYS A 73 -8.12 9.36 -13.40
C LYS A 73 -8.90 8.40 -12.48
N PRO A 74 -9.61 7.39 -13.00
CA PRO A 74 -10.41 6.49 -12.16
C PRO A 74 -9.63 5.71 -11.09
N ASN A 75 -8.31 5.51 -11.28
CA ASN A 75 -7.45 4.83 -10.31
C ASN A 75 -6.82 5.79 -9.29
N ALA A 76 -7.08 7.09 -9.37
CA ALA A 76 -6.55 8.08 -8.45
C ALA A 76 -6.89 7.80 -6.98
N VAL A 77 -7.95 7.04 -6.71
CA VAL A 77 -8.31 6.58 -5.37
C VAL A 77 -7.21 5.72 -4.73
N TYR A 78 -6.40 5.00 -5.52
CA TYR A 78 -5.28 4.18 -5.04
C TYR A 78 -4.02 5.02 -4.82
N SER A 79 -4.11 5.91 -3.83
CA SER A 79 -3.09 6.89 -3.46
C SER A 79 -1.70 6.31 -3.18
N ARG A 80 -1.65 5.06 -2.68
CA ARG A 80 -0.41 4.34 -2.40
C ARG A 80 0.50 4.27 -3.63
N ASP A 81 -0.08 4.16 -4.81
CA ASP A 81 0.70 3.85 -5.99
C ASP A 81 1.36 5.08 -6.59
N SER A 82 0.82 6.28 -6.34
CA SER A 82 1.32 7.55 -6.88
C SER A 82 2.61 8.04 -6.21
N PHE A 83 2.88 7.61 -4.96
CA PHE A 83 4.12 7.90 -4.26
C PHE A 83 4.40 6.92 -3.13
N LEU A 84 5.67 6.82 -2.73
CA LEU A 84 6.08 6.17 -1.48
C LEU A 84 6.76 7.19 -0.57
N MET A 85 6.34 7.28 0.69
CA MET A 85 7.02 8.11 1.69
C MET A 85 8.20 7.36 2.32
N THR A 86 9.31 8.06 2.53
CA THR A 86 10.51 7.55 3.21
C THR A 86 10.88 8.45 4.40
N PRO A 87 11.93 8.12 5.19
CA PRO A 87 12.35 8.96 6.30
C PRO A 87 12.68 10.41 5.87
N LYS A 88 13.14 10.61 4.63
CA LYS A 88 13.62 11.92 4.13
C LYS A 88 12.65 12.64 3.21
N GLY A 89 11.66 11.94 2.65
CA GLY A 89 10.61 12.52 1.81
C GLY A 89 9.96 11.52 0.87
N ALA A 90 9.13 12.00 -0.04
CA ALA A 90 8.42 11.17 -0.99
C ALA A 90 9.28 10.83 -2.23
N ILE A 91 9.13 9.59 -2.68
CA ILE A 91 9.47 9.11 -4.01
C ILE A 91 8.20 9.20 -4.85
N ILE A 92 8.20 10.01 -5.90
CA ILE A 92 7.09 10.09 -6.85
C ILE A 92 7.24 8.95 -7.88
N SER A 93 6.15 8.23 -8.08
CA SER A 93 6.09 7.04 -8.95
C SER A 93 6.22 7.36 -10.44
N ASN A 94 6.51 6.32 -11.22
CA ASN A 94 6.47 6.34 -12.67
C ASN A 94 5.70 5.10 -13.14
N PHE A 95 4.41 5.31 -13.42
CA PHE A 95 3.45 4.24 -13.67
C PHE A 95 3.80 3.41 -14.90
N LYS A 96 3.56 2.10 -14.78
CA LYS A 96 3.71 1.16 -15.91
C LYS A 96 2.72 1.45 -17.03
N TYR A 97 1.46 1.68 -16.66
CA TYR A 97 0.34 1.74 -17.57
C TYR A 97 -0.11 3.18 -17.84
N ASP A 98 -0.30 3.52 -19.12
CA ASP A 98 -0.63 4.88 -19.55
C ASP A 98 -1.92 5.42 -18.94
N VAL A 99 -2.88 4.55 -18.66
CA VAL A 99 -4.17 4.94 -18.05
C VAL A 99 -4.01 5.55 -16.64
N ARG A 100 -2.88 5.27 -15.96
CA ARG A 100 -2.56 5.84 -14.65
C ARG A 100 -1.58 7.00 -14.68
N LYS A 101 -0.88 7.22 -15.80
CA LYS A 101 0.08 8.31 -15.93
C LYS A 101 -0.62 9.66 -15.77
N GLY A 102 0.04 10.57 -15.05
CA GLY A 102 -0.47 11.88 -14.69
C GLY A 102 -1.13 11.92 -13.31
N GLU A 103 -1.51 10.79 -12.72
CA GLU A 103 -1.98 10.74 -11.32
C GLU A 103 -0.90 11.29 -10.37
N GLU A 104 0.34 10.86 -10.57
CA GLU A 104 1.50 11.21 -9.74
C GLU A 104 1.78 12.72 -9.67
N LEU A 105 1.34 13.48 -10.68
CA LEU A 105 1.59 14.92 -10.77
C LEU A 105 0.76 15.70 -9.75
N GLU A 106 -0.52 15.35 -9.59
CA GLU A 106 -1.38 16.01 -8.60
C GLU A 106 -1.03 15.58 -7.18
N TYR A 107 -0.62 14.32 -6.98
CA TYR A 107 -0.07 13.86 -5.70
C TYR A 107 1.23 14.59 -5.35
N GLU A 108 2.15 14.77 -6.30
CA GLU A 108 3.37 15.56 -6.09
C GLU A 108 3.04 17.01 -5.69
N LYS A 109 2.10 17.63 -6.40
CA LYS A 109 1.67 19.01 -6.11
C LYS A 109 1.08 19.12 -4.70
N ALA A 110 0.17 18.24 -4.33
CA ALA A 110 -0.42 18.22 -2.99
C ALA A 110 0.64 18.00 -1.89
N LEU A 111 1.62 17.11 -2.12
CA LEU A 111 2.73 16.90 -1.19
C LEU A 111 3.55 18.19 -0.98
N ARG A 112 3.83 18.93 -2.05
CA ARG A 112 4.56 20.21 -1.98
C ARG A 112 3.76 21.29 -1.26
N GLU A 113 2.46 21.38 -1.50
CA GLU A 113 1.56 22.32 -0.80
C GLU A 113 1.51 22.05 0.71
N LEU A 114 1.64 20.79 1.11
CA LEU A 114 1.76 20.36 2.50
C LEU A 114 3.18 20.47 3.07
N ASN A 115 4.15 20.99 2.31
CA ASN A 115 5.57 21.13 2.67
C ASN A 115 6.31 19.81 2.92
N TYR A 116 5.88 18.71 2.29
CA TYR A 116 6.68 17.48 2.26
C TYR A 116 7.80 17.57 1.22
N ASN A 117 8.95 17.00 1.55
CA ASN A 117 10.07 16.92 0.63
C ASN A 117 9.80 15.90 -0.48
N ILE A 118 10.13 16.26 -1.71
CA ILE A 118 10.24 15.31 -2.82
C ILE A 118 11.71 15.00 -3.02
N ILE A 119 12.11 13.77 -2.74
CA ILE A 119 13.52 13.34 -2.74
C ILE A 119 13.92 12.61 -4.02
N LYS A 120 12.95 12.03 -4.73
CA LYS A 120 13.15 11.40 -6.02
C LYS A 120 11.86 11.44 -6.82
N LYS A 121 11.99 11.66 -8.12
CA LYS A 121 10.96 11.33 -9.11
C LYS A 121 11.50 10.18 -9.94
N MET A 122 10.79 9.06 -9.97
CA MET A 122 11.11 7.96 -10.87
C MET A 122 10.91 8.45 -12.31
N GLN A 123 11.82 8.12 -13.23
CA GLN A 123 11.80 8.70 -14.57
C GLN A 123 12.31 7.76 -15.66
N GLY A 124 11.88 8.02 -16.89
CA GLY A 124 12.33 7.27 -18.07
C GLY A 124 12.03 5.78 -17.92
N VAL A 125 13.09 4.98 -17.85
CA VAL A 125 12.99 3.51 -17.75
C VAL A 125 12.76 2.99 -16.33
N GLU A 126 12.82 3.84 -15.30
CA GLU A 126 12.57 3.48 -13.90
C GLU A 126 11.06 3.34 -13.66
N ILE A 127 10.48 2.17 -13.95
CA ILE A 127 9.07 1.92 -13.65
C ILE A 127 8.98 1.51 -12.18
N PHE A 128 8.19 2.23 -11.39
CA PHE A 128 8.01 2.01 -9.97
C PHE A 128 6.67 2.59 -9.51
N GLU A 129 5.88 1.78 -8.81
CA GLU A 129 4.63 2.17 -8.15
C GLU A 129 4.76 1.87 -6.64
N GLY A 130 4.25 2.76 -5.78
CA GLY A 130 4.52 2.72 -4.34
C GLY A 130 4.09 1.43 -3.63
N GLY A 131 3.07 0.72 -4.09
CA GLY A 131 2.68 -0.60 -3.54
C GLY A 131 3.77 -1.68 -3.65
N ASN A 132 4.82 -1.46 -4.45
CA ASN A 132 5.95 -2.40 -4.57
C ASN A 132 7.01 -2.24 -3.48
N ALA A 133 6.83 -1.40 -2.47
CA ALA A 133 7.84 -1.26 -1.43
C ALA A 133 7.21 -1.07 -0.05
N LEU A 134 7.84 -1.69 0.95
CA LEU A 134 7.47 -1.58 2.37
C LEU A 134 8.72 -1.21 3.16
N ILE A 135 8.63 -0.13 3.93
CA ILE A 135 9.71 0.26 4.86
C ILE A 135 9.41 -0.41 6.19
N LEU A 136 10.19 -1.43 6.57
CA LEU A 136 9.89 -2.25 7.74
C LEU A 136 10.40 -1.62 9.05
N ASN A 137 11.60 -1.06 8.99
CA ASN A 137 12.21 -0.27 10.07
C ASN A 137 13.30 0.64 9.47
N SER A 138 14.02 1.38 10.31
CA SER A 138 15.04 2.35 9.86
C SER A 138 16.26 1.74 9.15
N GLU A 139 16.39 0.41 9.14
CA GLU A 139 17.50 -0.29 8.47
C GLU A 139 17.04 -1.29 7.39
N THR A 140 15.76 -1.64 7.34
CA THR A 140 15.24 -2.76 6.55
C THR A 140 14.03 -2.36 5.71
N ALA A 141 14.05 -2.72 4.42
CA ALA A 141 12.94 -2.53 3.49
C ALA A 141 12.74 -3.75 2.60
N LEU A 142 11.51 -3.96 2.14
CA LEU A 142 11.18 -4.88 1.06
C LEU A 142 10.93 -4.09 -0.23
N VAL A 143 11.36 -4.64 -1.36
CA VAL A 143 11.03 -4.09 -2.68
C VAL A 143 10.67 -5.22 -3.64
N GLY A 144 9.52 -5.07 -4.29
CA GLY A 144 8.98 -5.99 -5.28
C GLY A 144 9.59 -5.74 -6.64
N ILE A 145 9.96 -6.80 -7.36
CA ILE A 145 10.25 -6.77 -8.79
C ILE A 145 9.13 -7.50 -9.53
N GLY A 146 8.58 -6.87 -10.56
CA GLY A 146 7.45 -7.40 -11.31
C GLY A 146 6.94 -6.46 -12.38
N GLU A 147 5.68 -6.61 -12.76
CA GLU A 147 5.05 -5.83 -13.83
C GLU A 147 5.05 -4.32 -13.53
N ARG A 148 4.78 -3.95 -12.27
CA ARG A 148 4.61 -2.57 -11.79
C ARG A 148 5.86 -1.95 -11.18
N ASN A 149 6.93 -2.72 -11.07
CA ASN A 149 8.25 -2.24 -10.68
C ASN A 149 9.33 -3.04 -11.39
N ASN A 150 9.99 -2.42 -12.38
CA ASN A 150 10.98 -3.13 -13.18
C ASN A 150 12.38 -3.08 -12.54
N LYS A 151 13.34 -3.80 -13.13
CA LYS A 151 14.72 -3.84 -12.63
C LYS A 151 15.34 -2.44 -12.43
N ASN A 152 15.11 -1.50 -13.35
CA ASN A 152 15.65 -0.14 -13.21
C ASN A 152 14.99 0.61 -12.04
N GLY A 153 13.67 0.43 -11.83
CA GLY A 153 12.95 1.00 -10.68
C GLY A 153 13.47 0.44 -9.35
N VAL A 154 13.70 -0.88 -9.29
CA VAL A 154 14.32 -1.55 -8.13
C VAL A 154 15.73 -1.00 -7.86
N GLU A 155 16.61 -0.97 -8.86
CA GLU A 155 17.98 -0.45 -8.71
C GLU A 155 18.00 1.01 -8.24
N ALA A 156 17.10 1.84 -8.78
CA ALA A 156 16.97 3.24 -8.40
C ALA A 156 16.42 3.40 -6.96
N PHE A 157 15.46 2.56 -6.56
CA PHE A 157 14.97 2.51 -5.18
C PHE A 157 16.07 2.06 -4.21
N VAL A 158 16.74 0.94 -4.50
CA VAL A 158 17.81 0.38 -3.67
C VAL A 158 18.92 1.40 -3.44
N SER A 159 19.42 2.03 -4.52
CA SER A 159 20.47 3.04 -4.44
C SER A 159 20.08 4.23 -3.57
N LEU A 160 18.83 4.68 -3.67
CA LEU A 160 18.30 5.77 -2.87
C LEU A 160 18.20 5.38 -1.39
N MET A 161 17.67 4.20 -1.07
CA MET A 161 17.53 3.74 0.31
C MET A 161 18.90 3.52 0.97
N GLN A 162 19.88 2.96 0.24
CA GLN A 162 21.27 2.84 0.71
C GLN A 162 21.89 4.19 1.03
N SER A 163 21.62 5.22 0.22
CA SER A 163 22.11 6.58 0.48
C SER A 163 21.53 7.20 1.77
N MET A 164 20.41 6.66 2.27
CA MET A 164 19.80 7.03 3.56
C MET A 164 20.26 6.15 4.73
N GLY A 165 21.13 5.17 4.50
CA GLY A 165 21.68 4.30 5.55
C GLY A 165 20.93 2.98 5.75
N PHE A 166 19.98 2.61 4.88
CA PHE A 166 19.37 1.29 4.93
C PHE A 166 20.40 0.20 4.61
N LYS A 167 20.43 -0.84 5.42
CA LYS A 167 21.40 -1.94 5.33
C LYS A 167 20.82 -3.16 4.64
N ASN A 168 19.54 -3.42 4.86
CA ASN A 168 18.87 -4.65 4.43
C ASN A 168 17.72 -4.30 3.48
N ILE A 169 17.97 -4.29 2.18
CA ILE A 169 16.92 -4.06 1.19
C ILE A 169 16.70 -5.39 0.48
N LEU A 170 15.60 -6.06 0.81
CA LEU A 170 15.30 -7.41 0.33
C LEU A 170 14.41 -7.33 -0.91
N GLU A 171 14.93 -7.81 -2.03
CA GLU A 171 14.21 -7.88 -3.30
C GLU A 171 13.33 -9.14 -3.34
N ILE A 172 12.03 -8.97 -3.62
CA ILE A 172 11.07 -10.07 -3.70
C ILE A 172 10.33 -10.06 -5.04
N GLN A 173 9.97 -11.23 -5.55
CA GLN A 173 9.18 -11.31 -6.78
C GLN A 173 7.71 -10.99 -6.49
N THR A 174 7.10 -10.09 -7.26
CA THR A 174 5.65 -9.92 -7.27
C THR A 174 5.03 -11.08 -8.07
N PRO A 175 4.23 -11.97 -7.46
CA PRO A 175 3.61 -13.07 -8.17
C PRO A 175 2.69 -12.56 -9.28
N MET A 176 2.57 -13.29 -10.40
CA MET A 176 1.69 -12.90 -11.51
C MET A 176 0.21 -12.75 -11.13
N SER A 177 -0.21 -13.37 -10.03
CA SER A 177 -1.55 -13.24 -9.47
C SER A 177 -1.77 -11.98 -8.65
N LYS A 178 -0.75 -11.12 -8.55
CA LYS A 178 -0.71 -9.92 -7.70
C LYS A 178 -0.24 -8.70 -8.50
N ILE A 179 -0.76 -7.53 -8.16
CA ILE A 179 -0.34 -6.27 -8.79
C ILE A 179 0.94 -5.76 -8.14
N HIS A 180 0.99 -5.82 -6.80
CA HIS A 180 2.03 -5.26 -5.95
C HIS A 180 2.35 -6.20 -4.78
N ILE A 181 3.39 -5.89 -4.00
CA ILE A 181 3.79 -6.74 -2.87
C ILE A 181 2.90 -6.58 -1.64
N ASP A 182 2.34 -5.40 -1.44
CA ASP A 182 1.41 -5.10 -0.34
C ASP A 182 0.08 -5.87 -0.44
N GLU A 183 -0.17 -6.62 -1.52
CA GLU A 183 -1.30 -7.54 -1.65
C GLU A 183 -1.05 -8.94 -1.05
N TYR A 184 0.19 -9.26 -0.68
CA TYR A 184 0.53 -10.56 -0.09
C TYR A 184 1.56 -10.51 1.03
N VAL A 185 2.10 -9.34 1.36
CA VAL A 185 2.93 -9.12 2.54
C VAL A 185 2.51 -7.83 3.24
N SER A 186 2.41 -7.88 4.57
CA SER A 186 2.13 -6.70 5.39
C SER A 186 2.83 -6.82 6.74
N GLN A 187 3.28 -5.69 7.28
CA GLN A 187 3.88 -5.62 8.61
C GLN A 187 2.80 -5.37 9.65
N VAL A 188 2.86 -6.11 10.75
CA VAL A 188 1.82 -6.16 11.80
C VAL A 188 2.22 -5.34 13.03
N ASN A 189 3.47 -5.50 13.44
CA ASN A 189 4.11 -4.75 14.51
C ASN A 189 5.62 -4.61 14.20
N GLU A 190 6.43 -4.16 15.15
CA GLU A 190 7.85 -3.84 14.95
C GLU A 190 8.66 -5.02 14.39
N ASP A 191 8.34 -6.25 14.77
CA ASP A 191 9.08 -7.45 14.41
C ASP A 191 8.24 -8.51 13.70
N THR A 192 6.96 -8.26 13.41
CA THR A 192 6.07 -9.30 12.85
C THR A 192 5.56 -8.91 11.48
N ILE A 193 5.68 -9.85 10.54
CA ILE A 193 5.13 -9.76 9.19
C ILE A 193 4.10 -10.88 9.00
N ILE A 194 3.01 -10.57 8.31
CA ILE A 194 2.05 -11.56 7.80
C ILE A 194 2.21 -11.70 6.29
N THR A 195 2.20 -12.94 5.79
CA THR A 195 2.29 -13.21 4.36
C THR A 195 1.51 -14.47 3.93
N ILE A 196 1.45 -14.74 2.62
CA ILE A 196 0.84 -15.93 2.04
C ILE A 196 1.92 -17.00 1.83
N ARG A 197 1.77 -18.16 2.50
CA ARG A 197 2.78 -19.23 2.53
C ARG A 197 3.26 -19.65 1.13
N GLN A 198 2.34 -19.77 0.19
CA GLN A 198 2.61 -20.25 -1.17
C GLN A 198 3.25 -19.19 -2.08
N LEU A 199 3.18 -17.91 -1.70
CA LEU A 199 3.65 -16.81 -2.56
C LEU A 199 4.95 -16.19 -2.04
N PHE A 200 5.22 -16.28 -0.73
CA PHE A 200 6.38 -15.62 -0.15
C PHE A 200 7.67 -16.45 -0.33
N PRO A 201 8.75 -15.87 -0.87
CA PRO A 201 10.00 -16.60 -1.07
C PRO A 201 10.63 -17.08 0.25
N TRP A 202 11.05 -18.35 0.28
CA TRP A 202 11.61 -18.95 1.49
C TRP A 202 12.91 -18.28 1.95
N ASP A 203 13.79 -17.93 1.01
CA ASP A 203 15.08 -17.28 1.28
C ASP A 203 14.90 -15.89 1.89
N ILE A 204 13.84 -15.18 1.51
CA ILE A 204 13.49 -13.89 2.09
C ILE A 204 12.93 -14.06 3.50
N ALA A 205 12.07 -15.07 3.71
CA ALA A 205 11.60 -15.40 5.06
C ALA A 205 12.74 -15.77 6.00
N ASP A 206 13.73 -16.54 5.53
CA ASP A 206 14.92 -16.90 6.30
C ASP A 206 15.79 -15.68 6.64
N GLN A 207 16.00 -14.77 5.68
CA GLN A 207 16.70 -13.50 5.92
C GLN A 207 15.97 -12.62 6.94
N LEU A 208 14.65 -12.45 6.80
CA LEU A 208 13.85 -11.68 7.76
C LEU A 208 13.92 -12.28 9.17
N ARG A 209 13.85 -13.61 9.32
CA ARG A 209 14.03 -14.28 10.63
C ARG A 209 15.40 -14.02 11.23
N LYS A 210 16.47 -14.04 10.42
CA LYS A 210 17.83 -13.67 10.88
C LYS A 210 17.95 -12.21 11.31
N LEU A 211 17.11 -11.34 10.76
CA LEU A 211 16.98 -9.94 11.15
C LEU A 211 16.03 -9.75 12.35
N GLY A 212 15.52 -10.83 12.96
CA GLY A 212 14.67 -10.78 14.14
C GLY A 212 13.17 -10.75 13.86
N PHE A 213 12.74 -10.83 12.59
CA PHE A 213 11.31 -10.82 12.28
C PHE A 213 10.65 -12.18 12.53
N ASN A 214 9.49 -12.16 13.19
CA ASN A 214 8.51 -13.23 13.18
C ASN A 214 7.68 -13.20 11.88
N ILE A 215 7.45 -14.37 11.28
CA ILE A 215 6.69 -14.50 10.03
C ILE A 215 5.44 -15.35 10.27
N ILE A 216 4.29 -14.68 10.32
CA ILE A 216 2.97 -15.31 10.33
C ILE A 216 2.57 -15.60 8.88
N THR A 217 1.94 -16.76 8.66
CA THR A 217 1.48 -17.15 7.33
C THR A 217 0.01 -17.49 7.30
N VAL A 218 -0.66 -17.11 6.21
CA VAL A 218 -1.97 -17.64 5.82
C VAL A 218 -1.81 -18.60 4.64
N GLU A 219 -2.75 -19.53 4.47
CA GLU A 219 -2.76 -20.39 3.29
C GLU A 219 -3.43 -19.66 2.12
N TYR A 220 -2.92 -19.83 0.91
CA TYR A 220 -3.49 -19.19 -0.29
C TYR A 220 -4.98 -19.51 -0.47
N GLY A 221 -5.42 -20.72 -0.11
CA GLY A 221 -6.82 -21.12 -0.13
C GLY A 221 -7.74 -20.24 0.73
N ASP A 222 -7.22 -19.69 1.84
CA ASP A 222 -7.96 -18.83 2.77
C ASP A 222 -8.15 -17.41 2.24
N VAL A 223 -7.35 -17.01 1.25
CA VAL A 223 -7.26 -15.63 0.73
C VAL A 223 -7.40 -15.59 -0.80
N SER A 224 -8.08 -16.56 -1.40
CA SER A 224 -8.25 -16.64 -2.86
C SER A 224 -9.67 -16.91 -3.35
N SER A 225 -10.65 -17.06 -2.43
CA SER A 225 -12.04 -17.43 -2.76
C SER A 225 -12.75 -16.42 -3.65
N ASP A 226 -12.46 -15.13 -3.48
CA ASP A 226 -13.04 -14.03 -4.25
C ASP A 226 -12.11 -12.82 -4.27
N LEU A 227 -12.56 -11.69 -4.83
CA LEU A 227 -11.77 -10.46 -4.91
C LEU A 227 -11.45 -9.86 -3.54
N LYS A 228 -12.35 -9.96 -2.57
CA LYS A 228 -12.16 -9.42 -1.21
C LYS A 228 -11.10 -10.23 -0.48
N ALA A 229 -11.23 -11.55 -0.53
CA ALA A 229 -10.29 -12.48 0.08
C ALA A 229 -8.83 -12.24 -0.40
N ARG A 230 -8.66 -11.89 -1.69
CA ARG A 230 -7.33 -11.62 -2.28
C ARG A 230 -6.62 -10.39 -1.72
N LEU A 231 -7.36 -9.47 -1.09
CA LEU A 231 -6.85 -8.21 -0.57
C LEU A 231 -6.86 -8.17 0.97
N CYS A 232 -7.06 -9.30 1.64
CA CYS A 232 -7.10 -9.35 3.10
C CYS A 232 -5.76 -9.04 3.80
N LEU A 233 -4.64 -9.13 3.09
CA LEU A 233 -3.33 -8.71 3.60
C LEU A 233 -3.02 -7.25 3.22
N ASN A 234 -3.80 -6.64 2.31
CA ASN A 234 -3.65 -5.24 1.92
C ASN A 234 -4.21 -4.34 3.03
N SER A 235 -3.44 -4.22 4.10
CA SER A 235 -3.85 -3.69 5.39
C SER A 235 -3.02 -2.49 5.83
N VAL A 236 -3.57 -1.68 6.73
CA VAL A 236 -2.88 -0.52 7.29
C VAL A 236 -2.80 -0.67 8.80
N ALA A 237 -1.59 -0.74 9.35
CA ALA A 237 -1.38 -0.58 10.78
C ALA A 237 -1.62 0.88 11.18
N LEU A 238 -2.44 1.11 12.21
CA LEU A 238 -2.63 2.41 12.85
C LEU A 238 -1.59 2.66 13.94
N ALA A 239 -1.13 1.60 14.57
CA ALA A 239 -0.04 1.52 15.52
C ALA A 239 0.42 0.05 15.58
N PRO A 240 1.55 -0.26 16.24
CA PRO A 240 1.96 -1.64 16.39
C PRO A 240 0.86 -2.47 17.07
N ASN A 241 0.55 -3.65 16.50
CA ASN A 241 -0.54 -4.53 16.93
C ASN A 241 -1.95 -3.92 16.83
N LYS A 242 -2.17 -2.88 16.01
CA LYS A 242 -3.51 -2.34 15.71
C LYS A 242 -3.67 -2.09 14.22
N ILE A 243 -4.50 -2.87 13.54
CA ILE A 243 -4.54 -2.94 12.07
C ILE A 243 -5.96 -2.78 11.54
N VAL A 244 -6.10 -2.08 10.41
CA VAL A 244 -7.33 -2.01 9.61
C VAL A 244 -7.23 -2.98 8.43
N ILE A 245 -8.20 -3.87 8.29
CA ILE A 245 -8.36 -4.77 7.13
C ILE A 245 -9.77 -4.63 6.54
N GLY A 246 -9.95 -5.15 5.31
CA GLY A 246 -11.26 -5.23 4.67
C GLY A 246 -12.23 -6.18 5.40
N GLU A 247 -13.52 -5.88 5.36
CA GLU A 247 -14.56 -6.83 5.76
C GLU A 247 -14.53 -8.12 4.93
N GLY A 248 -14.97 -9.23 5.52
CA GLY A 248 -14.94 -10.55 4.88
C GLY A 248 -13.63 -11.34 5.10
N CYS A 249 -12.62 -10.72 5.69
CA CYS A 249 -11.31 -11.34 5.96
C CYS A 249 -11.25 -12.17 7.25
N ASN A 250 -12.26 -13.02 7.49
CA ASN A 250 -12.45 -13.70 8.78
C ASN A 250 -11.26 -14.58 9.21
N THR A 251 -10.67 -15.35 8.29
CA THR A 251 -9.51 -16.20 8.59
C THR A 251 -8.28 -15.36 8.95
N VAL A 252 -8.00 -14.31 8.17
CA VAL A 252 -6.88 -13.40 8.42
C VAL A 252 -7.07 -12.66 9.74
N ARG A 253 -8.28 -12.14 9.99
CA ARG A 253 -8.66 -11.52 11.26
C ARG A 253 -8.37 -12.45 12.44
N LYS A 254 -8.85 -13.69 12.38
CA LYS A 254 -8.65 -14.65 13.46
C LYS A 254 -7.17 -14.91 13.72
N ILE A 255 -6.37 -15.10 12.67
CA ILE A 255 -4.93 -15.31 12.80
C ILE A 255 -4.24 -14.11 13.45
N LEU A 256 -4.61 -12.88 13.07
CA LEU A 256 -4.09 -11.65 13.67
C LEU A 256 -4.50 -11.54 15.16
N GLU A 257 -5.77 -11.76 15.48
CA GLU A 257 -6.28 -11.72 16.86
C GLU A 257 -5.64 -12.80 17.75
N ASP A 258 -5.41 -14.01 17.22
CA ASP A 258 -4.69 -15.09 17.90
C ASP A 258 -3.21 -14.73 18.16
N ASN A 259 -2.67 -13.73 17.45
CA ASN A 259 -1.34 -13.14 17.65
C ASN A 259 -1.39 -11.78 18.36
N ALA A 260 -2.44 -11.54 19.16
CA ALA A 260 -2.61 -10.33 19.98
C ALA A 260 -2.66 -9.00 19.20
N VAL A 261 -3.14 -9.04 17.96
CA VAL A 261 -3.39 -7.86 17.13
C VAL A 261 -4.84 -7.41 17.29
N ASP A 262 -5.05 -6.14 17.58
CA ASP A 262 -6.36 -5.49 17.50
C ASP A 262 -6.72 -5.24 16.03
N VAL A 263 -7.78 -5.88 15.55
CA VAL A 263 -8.20 -5.83 14.15
C VAL A 263 -9.48 -5.01 14.02
N ILE A 264 -9.40 -3.92 13.28
CA ILE A 264 -10.55 -3.12 12.84
C ILE A 264 -10.94 -3.56 11.44
N LEU A 265 -12.21 -3.84 11.23
CA LEU A 265 -12.77 -4.11 9.91
C LEU A 265 -13.34 -2.82 9.31
N ASN A 266 -13.09 -2.61 8.02
CA ASN A 266 -13.71 -1.55 7.24
C ASN A 266 -14.26 -2.12 5.93
N LYS A 267 -15.49 -1.76 5.57
CA LYS A 267 -16.11 -2.19 4.33
C LYS A 267 -15.44 -1.52 3.12
N ILE A 268 -15.09 -2.31 2.11
CA ILE A 268 -14.43 -1.88 0.86
C ILE A 268 -14.87 -2.76 -0.32
N ASP A 269 -16.10 -3.28 -0.30
CA ASP A 269 -16.61 -4.28 -1.23
C ASP A 269 -16.65 -3.77 -2.68
N GLU A 270 -16.94 -2.49 -2.89
CA GLU A 270 -16.90 -1.86 -4.21
C GLU A 270 -15.49 -1.39 -4.56
N VAL A 271 -14.74 -0.88 -3.58
CA VAL A 271 -13.33 -0.49 -3.76
C VAL A 271 -12.48 -1.65 -4.26
N VAL A 272 -12.64 -2.87 -3.72
CA VAL A 272 -11.88 -4.04 -4.20
C VAL A 272 -12.16 -4.40 -5.66
N LYS A 273 -13.30 -3.99 -6.23
CA LYS A 273 -13.60 -4.23 -7.65
C LYS A 273 -12.69 -3.41 -8.56
N GLY A 274 -12.11 -2.31 -8.08
CA GLY A 274 -11.07 -1.60 -8.81
C GLY A 274 -9.66 -2.15 -8.60
N GLY A 275 -9.50 -3.21 -7.79
CA GLY A 275 -8.26 -3.97 -7.67
C GLY A 275 -7.35 -3.60 -6.50
N GLY A 276 -7.77 -2.72 -5.59
CA GLY A 276 -6.97 -2.36 -4.41
C GLY A 276 -7.72 -2.50 -3.09
N GLY A 277 -6.96 -2.62 -1.98
CA GLY A 277 -7.47 -2.72 -0.62
C GLY A 277 -7.24 -1.47 0.22
N ILE A 278 -7.27 -1.63 1.55
CA ILE A 278 -7.11 -0.53 2.52
C ILE A 278 -5.75 0.17 2.35
N HIS A 279 -4.68 -0.61 2.16
CA HIS A 279 -3.34 -0.06 1.96
C HIS A 279 -3.22 0.71 0.65
N CYS A 280 -3.79 0.17 -0.44
CA CYS A 280 -3.74 0.79 -1.77
C CYS A 280 -4.38 2.19 -1.79
N VAL A 281 -5.49 2.39 -1.07
CA VAL A 281 -6.18 3.69 -1.02
C VAL A 281 -5.59 4.67 0.01
N THR A 282 -4.50 4.29 0.67
CA THR A 282 -3.89 5.07 1.76
C THR A 282 -2.47 5.52 1.41
N GLY A 283 -2.34 6.78 0.96
CA GLY A 283 -1.05 7.43 0.77
C GLY A 283 -0.45 7.88 2.10
N GLN A 284 0.23 6.99 2.82
CA GLN A 284 0.80 7.30 4.14
C GLN A 284 1.86 8.41 4.06
N LEU A 285 1.73 9.47 4.89
CA LEU A 285 2.64 10.62 4.89
C LEU A 285 3.52 10.70 6.14
N LYS A 286 3.00 10.31 7.30
CA LYS A 286 3.73 10.44 8.56
C LYS A 286 3.36 9.37 9.58
N ARG A 287 4.39 8.78 10.19
CA ARG A 287 4.30 7.88 11.33
C ARG A 287 5.26 8.30 12.44
N ASP A 288 4.97 7.91 13.68
CA ASP A 288 5.97 7.95 14.75
C ASP A 288 7.05 6.90 14.47
N SER A 289 8.32 7.22 14.72
CA SER A 289 9.41 6.25 14.61
C SER A 289 9.27 5.11 15.61
N ILE A 290 9.56 3.89 15.16
CA ILE A 290 9.69 2.71 16.04
C ILE A 290 11.13 2.52 16.48
N LYS A 291 11.34 1.93 17.66
CA LYS A 291 12.68 1.53 18.11
C LYS A 291 13.02 0.17 17.52
N ILE A 292 14.22 0.04 16.99
CA ILE A 292 14.80 -1.29 16.72
C ILE A 292 15.27 -1.84 18.08
N GLY A 293 14.74 -3.01 18.45
CA GLY A 293 15.08 -3.75 19.67
C GLY A 293 16.43 -4.44 19.59
#